data_AF-A0A0P7YD61-F1
#
_entry.id   AF-A0A0P7YD61-F1
#
_cell.length_a   1.000
_cell.length_b   1.000
_cell.length_c   1.000
_cell.angle_alpha   90.00
_cell.angle_beta   90.00
_cell.angle_gamma   90.00
#
_symmetry.space_group_name_H-M   'P 1'
#
loop_
_entity.id
_entity.type
_entity.pdbx_description
1 polymer ?
#
loop_
_entity_poly.entity_id
_entity_poly.type
_entity_poly.pdbx_seq_one_letter_code
_entity_poly.pdbx_strand_id
1 'polypeptide(L)'
;MKKLFFWSFILFFVFAQSYFIYALHQPEAAKSFTQLWYSFGVEQTAYSEFVFRTIQWWVVLPILCLGLAFSALFRVSKWLPFTAISVSFAGTVALYWSAYAPALLVYV
;
A
#
# COMPACT_ATOMS: atom_id res chain seq x y z
N MET A 1 14.63 -16.35 11.84
CA MET A 1 14.42 -15.89 10.45
C MET A 1 15.77 -15.48 9.89
N LYS A 2 16.16 -15.98 8.71
CA LYS A 2 17.41 -15.53 8.06
C LYS A 2 17.26 -14.04 7.70
N LYS A 3 18.26 -13.21 7.99
CA LYS A 3 18.22 -11.75 7.73
C LYS A 3 17.88 -11.44 6.27
N LEU A 4 18.39 -12.25 5.34
CA LEU A 4 18.07 -12.15 3.92
C LEU A 4 16.56 -12.28 3.65
N PHE A 5 15.92 -13.31 4.20
CA PHE A 5 14.49 -13.57 4.02
C PHE A 5 13.64 -12.43 4.58
N PHE A 6 14.01 -11.92 5.77
CA PHE A 6 13.35 -10.75 6.35
C PHE A 6 13.41 -9.54 5.43
N TRP A 7 14.61 -9.20 4.95
CA TRP A 7 14.80 -8.07 4.04
C TRP A 7 14.06 -8.25 2.72
N SER A 8 14.07 -9.45 2.13
CA SER A 8 13.31 -9.74 0.92
C SER A 8 11.82 -9.48 1.11
N PHE A 9 11.24 -9.87 2.26
CA PHE A 9 9.84 -9.59 2.58
C PHE A 9 9.55 -8.09 2.73
N ILE A 10 10.40 -7.37 3.46
CA ILE A 10 10.22 -5.92 3.64
C ILE A 10 10.34 -5.19 2.29
N LEU A 11 11.37 -5.52 1.50
CA LEU A 11 11.58 -4.90 0.19
C LEU A 11 10.44 -5.21 -0.77
N PHE A 12 9.87 -6.41 -0.72
CA PHE A 12 8.67 -6.74 -1.49
C PHE A 12 7.50 -5.79 -1.14
N PHE A 13 7.19 -5.59 0.14
CA PHE A 13 6.11 -4.69 0.55
C PHE A 13 6.40 -3.23 0.20
N VAL A 14 7.62 -2.75 0.47
CA VAL A 14 8.04 -1.38 0.15
C VAL A 14 7.95 -1.13 -1.35
N PHE A 15 8.39 -2.08 -2.17
CA PHE A 15 8.26 -2.01 -3.63
C PHE A 15 6.79 -1.96 -4.05
N ALA A 16 5.96 -2.89 -3.54
CA ALA A 16 4.55 -2.95 -3.87
C ALA A 16 3.81 -1.65 -3.51
N GLN A 17 4.03 -1.14 -2.29
CA GLN A 17 3.47 0.14 -1.82
C GLN A 17 3.94 1.31 -2.68
N SER A 18 5.25 1.44 -2.90
CA SER A 18 5.82 2.58 -3.63
C SER A 18 5.39 2.57 -5.09
N TYR A 19 5.39 1.40 -5.72
CA TYR A 19 4.92 1.23 -7.09
C TYR A 19 3.44 1.60 -7.22
N PHE A 20 2.60 1.14 -6.30
CA PHE A 20 1.16 1.43 -6.32
C PHE A 20 0.88 2.92 -6.11
N ILE A 21 1.54 3.56 -5.14
CA ILE A 21 1.44 5.00 -4.89
C ILE A 21 1.87 5.78 -6.13
N TYR A 22 3.01 5.41 -6.72
CA TYR A 22 3.52 6.06 -7.93
C TYR A 22 2.55 5.89 -9.10
N ALA A 23 2.07 4.67 -9.35
CA ALA A 23 1.14 4.38 -10.43
C ALA A 23 -0.16 5.19 -10.28
N LEU A 24 -0.80 5.19 -9.10
CA LEU A 24 -2.03 5.95 -8.89
C LEU A 24 -1.84 7.48 -8.89
N HIS A 25 -0.64 7.97 -8.58
CA HIS A 25 -0.34 9.39 -8.69
C HIS A 25 -0.29 9.86 -10.15
N GLN A 26 0.02 8.96 -11.10
CA GLN A 26 0.04 9.29 -12.50
C GLN A 26 -1.40 9.41 -13.06
N PRO A 27 -1.74 10.52 -13.74
CA PRO A 27 -3.11 10.77 -14.19
C PRO A 27 -3.58 9.75 -15.24
N GLU A 28 -2.68 9.16 -16.03
CA GLU A 28 -3.00 8.13 -17.01
C GLU A 28 -3.44 6.81 -16.35
N ALA A 29 -2.70 6.36 -15.36
CA ALA A 29 -3.02 5.12 -14.64
C ALA A 29 -4.28 5.28 -13.77
N ALA A 30 -4.51 6.45 -13.17
CA ALA A 30 -5.76 6.75 -12.45
C ALA A 30 -6.98 6.74 -13.39
N LYS A 31 -6.83 7.22 -14.63
CA LYS A 31 -7.87 7.13 -15.67
C LYS A 31 -8.13 5.68 -16.09
N SER A 32 -7.08 4.91 -16.37
CA SER A 32 -7.20 3.49 -16.73
C SER A 32 -7.85 2.68 -15.61
N PHE A 33 -7.53 2.98 -14.35
CA PHE A 33 -8.17 2.38 -13.19
C PHE A 33 -9.66 2.71 -13.14
N THR A 34 -10.02 3.99 -13.30
CA THR A 34 -11.42 4.43 -13.37
C THR A 34 -12.20 3.75 -14.50
N GLN A 35 -11.60 3.63 -15.68
CA GLN A 35 -12.21 2.97 -16.84
C GLN A 35 -12.42 1.47 -16.61
N LEU A 36 -11.45 0.80 -15.98
CA LEU A 36 -11.58 -0.61 -15.62
C LEU A 36 -12.76 -0.83 -14.66
N TRP A 37 -12.88 0.00 -13.63
CA TRP A 37 -14.03 -0.07 -12.71
C TRP A 37 -15.36 0.23 -13.38
N TYR A 38 -15.38 1.22 -14.28
CA TYR A 38 -16.56 1.50 -15.08
C TYR A 38 -16.98 0.30 -15.95
N SER A 39 -16.02 -0.48 -16.48
CA SER A 39 -16.33 -1.72 -17.22
C SER A 39 -16.98 -2.81 -16.37
N PHE A 40 -16.79 -2.76 -15.04
CA PHE A 40 -17.48 -3.61 -14.08
C PHE A 40 -18.81 -3.02 -13.58
N GLY A 41 -19.26 -1.89 -14.13
CA GLY A 41 -20.48 -1.21 -13.69
C GLY A 41 -20.32 -0.44 -12.38
N VAL A 42 -19.09 -0.22 -11.90
CA VAL A 42 -18.81 0.53 -10.67
C VAL A 42 -18.56 1.99 -11.01
N GLU A 43 -19.49 2.87 -10.65
CA GLU A 43 -19.28 4.30 -10.73
C GLU A 43 -18.30 4.77 -9.64
N GLN A 44 -17.25 5.48 -10.05
CA GLN A 44 -16.30 6.08 -9.11
C GLN A 44 -16.98 7.21 -8.35
N THR A 45 -16.88 7.17 -7.01
CA THR A 45 -17.50 8.18 -6.14
C THR A 45 -16.52 9.31 -5.81
N ALA A 46 -17.02 10.38 -5.19
CA ALA A 46 -16.18 11.47 -4.65
C ALA A 46 -15.09 10.97 -3.67
N TYR A 47 -15.29 9.80 -3.06
CA TYR A 47 -14.28 9.16 -2.22
C TYR A 47 -13.04 8.73 -3.02
N SER A 48 -13.23 8.15 -4.21
CA SER A 48 -12.13 7.69 -5.06
C SER A 48 -11.25 8.84 -5.53
N GLU A 49 -11.87 9.96 -5.91
CA GLU A 49 -11.15 11.17 -6.30
C GLU A 49 -10.33 11.73 -5.13
N PHE A 50 -10.91 11.75 -3.93
CA PHE A 50 -10.20 12.13 -2.71
C PHE A 50 -9.01 11.20 -2.44
N VAL A 51 -9.18 9.88 -2.55
CA VAL A 51 -8.11 8.90 -2.34
C VAL A 51 -6.99 9.10 -3.35
N PHE A 52 -7.28 9.23 -4.65
CA PHE A 52 -6.23 9.43 -5.66
C PHE A 52 -5.50 10.76 -5.47
N ARG A 53 -6.22 11.83 -5.09
CA ARG A 53 -5.58 13.12 -4.77
C ARG A 53 -4.65 13.03 -3.58
N THR A 54 -4.98 12.19 -2.59
CA THR A 54 -4.24 12.06 -1.34
C THR A 54 -3.26 10.88 -1.33
N ILE A 55 -3.19 10.07 -2.39
CA ILE A 55 -2.38 8.83 -2.42
C ILE A 55 -0.88 9.09 -2.20
N GLN A 56 -0.38 10.24 -2.65
CA GLN A 56 1.02 10.65 -2.44
C GLN A 56 1.41 10.72 -0.96
N TRP A 57 0.47 11.06 -0.06
CA TRP A 57 0.74 11.13 1.38
C TRP A 57 0.97 9.76 2.01
N TRP A 58 0.55 8.68 1.34
CA TRP A 58 0.82 7.32 1.78
C TRP A 58 2.29 6.91 1.62
N VAL A 59 3.16 7.74 1.02
CA VAL A 59 4.62 7.50 0.96
C VAL A 59 5.26 7.37 2.35
N VAL A 60 4.60 7.89 3.39
CA VAL A 60 5.01 7.70 4.79
C VAL A 60 5.05 6.21 5.16
N LEU A 61 4.20 5.38 4.55
CA LEU A 61 4.11 3.95 4.85
C LEU A 61 5.37 3.16 4.46
N PRO A 62 5.87 3.19 3.20
CA PRO A 62 7.12 2.51 2.86
C PRO A 62 8.31 3.03 3.67
N ILE A 63 8.35 4.33 3.98
CA ILE A 63 9.39 4.92 4.84
C ILE A 63 9.33 4.30 6.25
N LEU A 64 8.13 4.19 6.84
CA LEU A 64 7.92 3.59 8.15
C LEU A 64 8.29 2.10 8.15
N CYS A 65 7.95 1.36 7.09
CA CYS A 65 8.31 -0.05 6.94
C CYS A 65 9.84 -0.25 6.92
N LEU A 66 10.56 0.59 6.16
CA LEU A 66 12.03 0.59 6.12
C LEU A 66 12.62 0.97 7.48
N GLY A 67 12.08 1.99 8.15
CA GLY A 67 12.54 2.43 9.48
C GLY A 67 12.39 1.33 10.54
N LEU A 68 11.24 0.65 10.56
CA LEU A 68 11.00 -0.49 11.45
C LEU A 68 11.94 -1.66 11.12
N ALA A 69 12.15 -1.94 9.83
CA ALA A 69 13.06 -3.02 9.41
C ALA A 69 14.52 -2.73 9.78
N PHE A 70 14.96 -1.48 9.62
CA PHE A 70 16.29 -1.04 10.03
C PHE A 70 16.46 -1.14 11.54
N SER A 71 15.50 -0.65 12.33
CA SER A 71 15.50 -0.77 13.80
C SER A 71 15.56 -2.23 14.27
N ALA A 72 14.88 -3.13 13.55
CA ALA A 72 14.91 -4.57 13.84
C ALA A 72 16.28 -5.23 13.64
N LEU A 73 17.22 -4.61 12.89
CA LEU A 73 18.58 -5.15 12.71
C LEU A 73 19.49 -4.98 13.93
N PHE A 74 19.27 -3.92 14.71
CA PHE A 74 20.13 -3.55 15.85
C PHE A 74 19.63 -4.14 17.17
N ARG A 75 18.48 -4.79 17.16
CA ARG A 75 17.84 -5.34 18.36
C ARG A 75 17.91 -6.86 18.34
N VAL A 76 18.26 -7.44 19.48
CA VAL A 76 18.33 -8.91 19.67
C VAL A 76 16.93 -9.54 19.74
N SER A 77 15.89 -8.72 19.95
CA SER A 77 14.51 -9.18 20.09
C SER A 77 13.95 -9.77 18.79
N LYS A 78 13.40 -10.99 18.88
CA LYS A 78 12.71 -11.67 17.78
C LYS A 78 11.34 -11.06 17.46
N TRP A 79 10.79 -10.23 18.35
CA TRP A 79 9.48 -9.60 18.19
C TRP A 79 9.50 -8.48 17.15
N LEU A 80 10.57 -7.70 17.11
CA LEU A 80 10.67 -6.53 16.21
C LEU A 80 10.61 -6.87 14.72
N PRO A 81 11.30 -7.92 14.23
CA PRO A 81 11.12 -8.37 12.85
C PRO A 81 9.68 -8.80 12.54
N PHE A 82 9.00 -9.46 13.49
CA PHE A 82 7.61 -9.91 13.30
C PHE A 82 6.65 -8.71 13.26
N THR A 83 6.83 -7.73 14.14
CA THR A 83 6.03 -6.49 14.11
C THR A 83 6.29 -5.70 12.83
N ALA A 84 7.53 -5.62 12.35
CA ALA A 84 7.86 -4.94 11.10
C ALA A 84 7.16 -5.60 9.90
N ILE A 85 7.18 -6.93 9.80
CA ILE A 85 6.45 -7.66 8.74
C ILE A 85 4.94 -7.42 8.87
N SER A 86 4.39 -7.52 10.08
CA SER A 86 2.95 -7.36 10.31
C SER A 86 2.46 -5.97 9.94
N VAL A 87 3.22 -4.93 10.31
CA VAL A 87 2.93 -3.53 9.95
C VAL A 87 3.04 -3.32 8.44
N SER A 88 4.08 -3.86 7.80
CA SER A 88 4.22 -3.78 6.34
C SER A 88 3.05 -4.45 5.62
N PHE A 89 2.62 -5.63 6.09
CA PHE A 89 1.48 -6.34 5.52
C PHE A 89 0.17 -5.56 5.72
N ALA A 90 -0.17 -5.20 6.96
CA ALA A 90 -1.40 -4.49 7.28
C ALA A 90 -1.47 -3.14 6.57
N GLY A 91 -0.35 -2.41 6.51
CA GLY A 91 -0.26 -1.15 5.78
C GLY A 91 -0.48 -1.31 4.28
N THR A 92 0.10 -2.35 3.67
CA THR A 92 -0.11 -2.65 2.24
C THR A 92 -1.58 -2.96 1.95
N VAL A 93 -2.20 -3.78 2.80
CA VAL A 93 -3.64 -4.09 2.70
C VAL A 93 -4.46 -2.81 2.83
N ALA A 94 -4.18 -1.97 3.82
CA ALA A 94 -4.90 -0.70 4.03
C ALA A 94 -4.75 0.27 2.84
N LEU A 95 -3.55 0.37 2.27
CA LEU A 95 -3.27 1.19 1.09
C LEU A 95 -4.13 0.73 -0.10
N TYR A 96 -4.10 -0.57 -0.41
CA TYR A 96 -4.88 -1.12 -1.52
C TYR A 96 -6.37 -0.96 -1.25
N TRP A 97 -6.80 -1.28 -0.04
CA TRP A 97 -8.20 -1.15 0.35
C TRP A 97 -8.70 0.28 0.20
N SER A 98 -7.90 1.29 0.52
CA SER A 98 -8.30 2.69 0.34
C SER A 98 -8.63 3.02 -1.12
N ALA A 99 -7.90 2.46 -2.09
CA ALA A 99 -8.14 2.68 -3.51
C ALA A 99 -9.25 1.79 -4.09
N TYR A 100 -9.46 0.60 -3.53
CA TYR A 100 -10.42 -0.40 -4.02
C TYR A 100 -11.77 -0.40 -3.29
N ALA A 101 -11.90 0.28 -2.15
CA ALA A 101 -13.13 0.40 -1.37
C ALA A 101 -14.35 1.03 -2.09
N PRO A 102 -14.24 1.88 -3.14
CA PRO A 102 -15.43 2.39 -3.84
C PRO A 102 -16.34 1.27 -4.35
N ALA A 103 -15.76 0.13 -4.76
CA ALA A 103 -16.49 -1.03 -5.27
C ALA A 103 -17.10 -1.93 -4.17
N LEU A 104 -16.66 -1.81 -2.91
CA LEU A 104 -17.14 -2.64 -1.81
C LEU A 104 -18.34 -2.03 -1.07
N LEU A 105 -18.65 -0.75 -1.34
CA LEU A 105 -19.67 0.03 -0.64
C LEU A 105 -20.79 0.54 -1.55
N VAL A 106 -20.62 0.45 -2.87
CA VAL A 106 -21.66 0.80 -3.84
C VAL A 106 -22.12 -0.49 -4.53
N TYR A 107 -23.06 -1.17 -3.89
CA TYR A 107 -23.96 -2.09 -4.60
C TYR A 107 -24.97 -1.22 -5.35
N VAL A 108 -25.00 -1.32 -6.68
CA VAL A 108 -26.18 -1.02 -7.48
C VAL A 108 -27.02 -2.29 -7.57
#